data_AF-R5CD81-F1
#
_entry.id   AF-R5CD81-F1
#
_cell.length_a   1.000
_cell.length_b   1.000
_cell.length_c   1.000
_cell.angle_alpha   90.00
_cell.angle_beta   90.00
_cell.angle_gamma   90.00
#
_symmetry.space_group_name_H-M   'P 1'
#
loop_
_entity.id
_entity.type
_entity.pdbx_description
1 polymer ?
#
loop_
_entity_poly.entity_id
_entity_poly.type
_entity_poly.pdbx_seq_one_letter_code
_entity_poly.pdbx_strand_id
1 'polypeptide(L)'
;MKKLASVFAVITCVFALTACGSAKVNTLSGTPLTDAATEQSIISYGEQLVGSMDSIVRGGTIEEYSDDAVFGPALDSYENSLEDIGEVQGFNNEQAVLDSDGNYLINIGVDGSNHDADVVITVGVKTGTPSNVATNVRYTLGELMEQAGLNTILGMGTTFVILILLSLIISAFALIGKSQANKKKKAAAIQAAEAPAAAPAAEVAEEVTDDNELIAVIAAAVAASEGQTTTDGFVVRSIRKARSRF
;
A
#
# COMPACT_ATOMS: atom_id res chain seq x y z
N MET A 1 8.53 -30.86 10.65
CA MET A 1 7.05 -30.93 10.63
C MET A 1 6.38 -29.69 11.24
N LYS A 2 6.72 -29.24 12.46
CA LYS A 2 6.10 -28.04 13.07
C LYS A 2 6.23 -26.73 12.27
N LYS A 3 7.36 -26.52 11.58
CA LYS A 3 7.57 -25.33 10.72
C LYS A 3 6.75 -25.36 9.42
N LEU A 4 6.49 -26.55 8.85
CA LEU A 4 5.69 -26.71 7.63
C LEU A 4 4.20 -26.53 7.91
N ALA A 5 3.70 -27.07 9.04
CA ALA A 5 2.30 -26.88 9.44
C ALA A 5 1.96 -25.40 9.70
N SER A 6 2.89 -24.66 10.32
CA SER A 6 2.72 -23.21 10.53
C SER A 6 2.69 -22.41 9.23
N VAL A 7 3.47 -22.81 8.21
CA VAL A 7 3.48 -22.14 6.90
C VAL A 7 2.19 -22.40 6.14
N PHE A 8 1.69 -23.64 6.14
CA PHE A 8 0.40 -23.97 5.54
C PHE A 8 -0.76 -23.23 6.22
N ALA A 9 -0.74 -23.12 7.56
CA ALA A 9 -1.78 -22.41 8.31
C ALA A 9 -1.83 -20.91 7.96
N VAL A 10 -0.68 -20.24 7.83
CA VAL A 10 -0.60 -18.83 7.44
C VAL A 10 -1.08 -18.65 5.99
N ILE A 11 -0.65 -19.52 5.06
CA ILE A 11 -1.10 -19.48 3.67
C ILE A 11 -2.63 -19.65 3.58
N THR A 12 -3.22 -20.61 4.29
CA THR A 12 -4.67 -20.79 4.32
C THR A 12 -5.41 -19.61 4.96
N CYS A 13 -4.83 -18.95 5.96
CA CYS A 13 -5.41 -17.76 6.57
C CYS A 13 -5.44 -16.58 5.58
N VAL A 14 -4.37 -16.41 4.79
CA VAL A 14 -4.29 -15.37 3.76
C VAL A 14 -5.32 -15.61 2.65
N PHE A 15 -5.51 -16.86 2.20
CA PHE A 15 -6.53 -17.20 1.19
C PHE A 15 -7.98 -17.17 1.73
N ALA A 16 -8.18 -17.40 3.03
CA ALA A 16 -9.52 -17.29 3.63
C ALA A 16 -10.02 -15.84 3.72
N LEU A 17 -9.11 -14.87 3.83
CA LEU A 17 -9.46 -13.44 3.87
C LEU A 17 -9.87 -12.88 2.50
N THR A 18 -9.43 -13.50 1.39
CA THR A 18 -9.73 -13.03 0.02
C THR A 18 -11.09 -13.50 -0.51
N ALA A 19 -11.84 -14.33 0.23
CA ALA A 19 -13.10 -14.93 -0.22
C ALA A 19 -14.38 -14.16 0.19
N CYS A 20 -14.27 -13.08 0.97
CA CYS A 20 -15.41 -12.23 1.34
C CYS A 20 -15.55 -11.07 0.36
N GLY A 21 -16.13 -11.34 -0.83
CA GLY A 21 -16.26 -10.32 -1.88
C GLY A 21 -17.43 -10.56 -2.82
N SER A 22 -18.60 -10.95 -2.31
CA SER A 22 -19.83 -10.99 -3.12
C SER A 22 -20.47 -9.60 -3.16
N ALA A 23 -19.92 -8.68 -3.96
CA ALA A 23 -20.61 -7.44 -4.30
C ALA A 23 -21.57 -7.72 -5.46
N LYS A 24 -22.86 -7.44 -5.26
CA LYS A 24 -23.86 -7.44 -6.33
C LYS A 24 -23.61 -6.17 -7.15
N VAL A 25 -22.84 -6.31 -8.22
CA VAL A 25 -22.54 -5.22 -9.17
C VAL A 25 -23.77 -5.09 -10.09
N ASN A 26 -24.24 -3.87 -10.34
CA ASN A 26 -25.35 -3.49 -11.25
C ASN A 26 -26.77 -3.28 -10.68
N THR A 27 -26.91 -2.79 -9.45
CA THR A 27 -28.13 -2.05 -9.10
C THR A 27 -27.72 -0.77 -8.40
N LEU A 28 -28.22 0.40 -8.86
CA LEU A 28 -28.06 1.63 -8.10
C LEU A 28 -28.56 1.38 -6.67
N SER A 29 -27.76 1.78 -5.70
CA SER A 29 -28.16 1.69 -4.30
C SER A 29 -29.08 2.85 -3.99
N GLY A 30 -30.38 2.60 -3.85
CA GLY A 30 -31.36 3.64 -3.57
C GLY A 30 -32.77 3.10 -3.41
N THR A 31 -33.68 3.99 -3.04
CA THR A 31 -35.11 3.69 -2.97
C THR A 31 -35.72 3.79 -4.37
N PRO A 32 -36.34 2.73 -4.90
CA PRO A 32 -36.92 2.77 -6.24
C PRO A 32 -38.06 3.78 -6.30
N LEU A 33 -38.21 4.42 -7.46
CA LEU A 33 -39.35 5.29 -7.71
C LEU A 33 -40.62 4.45 -7.82
N THR A 34 -41.70 4.92 -7.20
CA THR A 34 -42.97 4.19 -7.17
C THR A 34 -43.84 4.40 -8.41
N ASP A 35 -43.56 5.46 -9.17
CA ASP A 35 -44.31 5.82 -10.36
C ASP A 35 -43.44 5.67 -11.62
N ALA A 36 -43.83 4.73 -12.49
CA ALA A 36 -43.11 4.40 -13.71
C ALA A 36 -43.10 5.57 -14.72
N ALA A 37 -44.13 6.42 -14.74
CA ALA A 37 -44.17 7.58 -15.63
C ALA A 37 -43.14 8.64 -15.21
N THR A 38 -43.05 8.90 -13.89
CA THR A 38 -42.02 9.76 -13.32
C THR A 38 -40.62 9.21 -13.55
N GLU A 39 -40.42 7.91 -13.33
CA GLU A 39 -39.14 7.23 -13.60
C GLU A 39 -38.71 7.40 -15.06
N GLN A 40 -39.60 7.12 -16.02
CA GLN A 40 -39.29 7.26 -17.45
C GLN A 40 -38.97 8.72 -17.84
N SER A 41 -39.66 9.70 -17.24
CA SER A 41 -39.39 11.12 -17.50
C SER A 41 -38.03 11.56 -16.96
N ILE A 42 -37.54 10.93 -15.89
CA ILE A 42 -36.24 11.21 -15.30
C ILE A 42 -35.14 10.51 -16.11
N ILE A 43 -35.39 9.29 -16.55
CA ILE A 43 -34.48 8.55 -17.45
C ILE A 43 -34.30 9.32 -18.76
N SER A 44 -35.38 9.79 -19.39
CA SER A 44 -35.27 10.53 -20.66
C SER A 44 -34.51 11.85 -20.52
N TYR A 45 -34.63 12.51 -19.36
CA TYR A 45 -33.79 13.67 -19.04
C TYR A 45 -32.30 13.27 -18.97
N GLY A 46 -31.99 12.14 -18.33
CA GLY A 46 -30.63 11.59 -18.27
C GLY A 46 -30.08 11.25 -19.67
N GLU A 47 -30.83 10.54 -20.51
CA GLU A 47 -30.44 10.21 -21.88
C GLU A 47 -30.14 11.47 -22.70
N GLN A 48 -31.00 12.50 -22.59
CA GLN A 48 -30.78 13.77 -23.27
C GLN A 48 -29.49 14.45 -22.78
N LEU A 49 -29.20 14.39 -21.48
CA LEU A 49 -27.98 14.95 -20.92
C LEU A 49 -26.74 14.22 -21.46
N VAL A 50 -26.74 12.89 -21.43
CA VAL A 50 -25.62 12.07 -21.94
C VAL A 50 -25.43 12.29 -23.45
N GLY A 51 -26.52 12.35 -24.22
CA GLY A 51 -26.45 12.68 -25.65
C GLY A 51 -25.87 14.08 -25.92
N SER A 52 -26.20 15.06 -25.07
CA SER A 52 -25.58 16.39 -25.15
C SER A 52 -24.09 16.35 -24.81
N MET A 53 -23.70 15.56 -23.80
CA MET A 53 -22.30 15.39 -23.42
C MET A 53 -21.49 14.76 -24.57
N ASP A 54 -21.99 13.68 -25.20
CA ASP A 54 -21.35 13.06 -26.37
C ASP A 54 -21.17 14.07 -27.51
N SER A 55 -22.20 14.87 -27.80
CA SER A 55 -22.09 15.92 -28.83
C SER A 55 -21.05 16.99 -28.50
N ILE A 56 -20.90 17.38 -27.23
CA ILE A 56 -19.90 18.38 -26.79
C ILE A 56 -18.49 17.80 -26.90
N VAL A 57 -18.29 16.58 -26.40
CA VAL A 57 -16.98 15.90 -26.45
C VAL A 57 -16.55 15.66 -27.88
N ARG A 58 -17.42 15.14 -28.75
CA ARG A 58 -17.13 14.98 -30.18
C ARG A 58 -16.94 16.31 -30.92
N GLY A 59 -17.59 17.36 -30.44
CA GLY A 59 -17.44 18.72 -30.96
C GLY A 59 -16.13 19.40 -30.57
N GLY A 60 -15.39 18.86 -29.59
CA GLY A 60 -14.15 19.44 -29.09
C GLY A 60 -14.35 20.77 -28.33
N THR A 61 -15.54 21.00 -27.78
CA THR A 61 -15.90 22.25 -27.09
C THR A 61 -15.90 22.13 -25.56
N ILE A 62 -15.19 21.13 -25.03
CA ILE A 62 -15.11 20.86 -23.58
C ILE A 62 -14.54 22.07 -22.82
N GLU A 63 -13.59 22.80 -23.43
CA GLU A 63 -12.98 24.01 -22.85
C GLU A 63 -14.00 25.11 -22.51
N GLU A 64 -15.17 25.15 -23.16
CA GLU A 64 -16.23 26.12 -22.83
C GLU A 64 -16.87 25.84 -21.46
N TYR A 65 -16.75 24.61 -20.98
CA TYR A 65 -17.36 24.13 -19.74
C TYR A 65 -16.34 23.88 -18.63
N SER A 66 -15.06 24.20 -18.84
CA SER A 66 -13.99 23.92 -17.86
C SER A 66 -14.17 24.67 -16.53
N ASP A 67 -14.83 25.82 -16.56
CA ASP A 67 -15.13 26.63 -15.36
C ASP A 67 -16.38 26.14 -14.62
N ASP A 68 -17.18 25.24 -15.20
CA ASP A 68 -18.36 24.67 -14.57
C ASP A 68 -17.98 23.54 -13.61
N ALA A 69 -18.39 23.67 -12.34
CA ALA A 69 -18.01 22.75 -11.28
C ALA A 69 -18.61 21.33 -11.40
N VAL A 70 -19.64 21.15 -12.22
CA VAL A 70 -20.30 19.86 -12.45
C VAL A 70 -19.99 19.34 -13.85
N PHE A 71 -20.19 20.17 -14.87
CA PHE A 71 -20.08 19.76 -16.27
C PHE A 71 -18.64 19.64 -16.77
N GLY A 72 -17.70 20.48 -16.31
CA GLY A 72 -16.29 20.34 -16.67
C GLY A 72 -15.74 18.94 -16.32
N PRO A 73 -15.76 18.55 -15.03
CA PRO A 73 -15.34 17.22 -14.61
C PRO A 73 -16.15 16.07 -15.23
N ALA A 74 -17.44 16.29 -15.51
CA ALA A 74 -18.30 15.29 -16.15
C ALA A 74 -17.88 15.01 -17.60
N LEU A 75 -17.61 16.07 -18.37
CA LEU A 75 -17.17 15.97 -19.75
C LEU A 75 -15.77 15.37 -19.82
N ASP A 76 -14.86 15.77 -18.94
CA ASP A 76 -13.53 15.17 -18.82
C ASP A 76 -13.64 13.67 -18.49
N SER A 77 -14.47 13.30 -17.51
CA SER A 77 -14.69 11.90 -17.13
C SER A 77 -15.25 11.08 -18.29
N TYR A 78 -16.18 11.65 -19.07
CA TYR A 78 -16.76 10.99 -20.23
C TYR A 78 -15.74 10.84 -21.36
N GLU A 79 -15.02 11.90 -21.73
CA GLU A 79 -13.97 11.87 -22.76
C GLU A 79 -12.88 10.84 -22.46
N ASN A 80 -12.35 10.85 -21.23
CA ASN A 80 -11.34 9.87 -20.82
C ASN A 80 -11.86 8.43 -20.83
N SER A 81 -13.16 8.24 -20.66
CA SER A 81 -13.78 6.91 -20.71
C SER A 81 -14.05 6.43 -22.15
N LEU A 82 -14.12 7.33 -23.14
CA LEU A 82 -14.41 6.96 -24.53
C LEU A 82 -13.33 6.06 -25.14
N GLU A 83 -12.08 6.17 -24.70
CA GLU A 83 -10.99 5.27 -25.13
C GLU A 83 -11.31 3.82 -24.77
N ASP A 84 -11.82 3.59 -23.56
CA ASP A 84 -12.16 2.25 -23.07
C ASP A 84 -13.54 1.78 -23.53
N ILE A 85 -14.51 2.69 -23.67
CA ILE A 85 -15.88 2.38 -24.13
C ILE A 85 -15.87 2.00 -25.62
N GLY A 86 -15.07 2.70 -26.43
CA GLY A 86 -15.08 2.59 -27.88
C GLY A 86 -16.23 3.38 -28.52
N GLU A 87 -16.81 2.84 -29.59
CA GLU A 87 -17.91 3.51 -30.29
C GLU A 87 -19.24 3.31 -29.53
N VAL A 88 -19.92 4.40 -29.23
CA VAL A 88 -21.24 4.41 -28.58
C VAL A 88 -22.31 3.96 -29.57
N GLN A 89 -23.00 2.86 -29.25
CA GLN A 89 -24.02 2.23 -30.10
C GLN A 89 -25.45 2.50 -29.63
N GLY A 90 -25.62 2.88 -28.36
CA GLY A 90 -26.93 3.18 -27.79
C GLY A 90 -26.90 3.30 -26.27
N PHE A 91 -28.08 3.23 -25.66
CA PHE A 91 -28.26 3.18 -24.22
C PHE A 91 -28.82 1.83 -23.77
N ASN A 92 -28.44 1.41 -22.57
CA ASN A 92 -28.94 0.22 -21.90
C ASN A 92 -28.97 0.40 -20.37
N ASN A 93 -29.55 -0.57 -19.66
CA ASN A 93 -29.55 -0.65 -18.19
C ASN A 93 -29.93 0.66 -17.47
N GLU A 94 -30.93 1.36 -17.98
CA GLU A 94 -31.40 2.64 -17.46
C GLU A 94 -32.20 2.44 -16.18
N GLN A 95 -31.91 3.27 -15.17
CA GLN A 95 -32.58 3.18 -13.88
C GLN A 95 -32.60 4.55 -13.21
N ALA A 96 -33.68 4.89 -12.51
CA ALA A 96 -33.68 6.04 -11.60
C ALA A 96 -34.17 5.64 -10.20
N VAL A 97 -33.41 6.05 -9.18
CA VAL A 97 -33.72 5.82 -7.76
C VAL A 97 -33.59 7.11 -6.97
N LEU A 98 -34.09 7.12 -5.73
CA LEU A 98 -33.84 8.15 -4.74
C LEU A 98 -32.73 7.69 -3.79
N ASP A 99 -31.69 8.51 -3.66
CA ASP A 99 -30.60 8.29 -2.71
C ASP A 99 -31.03 8.61 -1.26
N SER A 100 -30.20 8.27 -0.27
CA SER A 100 -30.45 8.53 1.16
C SER A 100 -30.70 9.99 1.48
N ASP A 101 -30.13 10.91 0.70
CA ASP A 101 -30.31 12.35 0.86
C ASP A 101 -31.58 12.88 0.18
N GLY A 102 -32.35 12.00 -0.48
CA GLY A 102 -33.55 12.34 -1.23
C GLY A 102 -33.28 13.02 -2.56
N ASN A 103 -32.08 12.82 -3.14
CA ASN A 103 -31.72 13.24 -4.49
C ASN A 103 -32.08 12.16 -5.51
N TYR A 104 -32.36 12.53 -6.76
CA TYR A 104 -32.49 11.54 -7.83
C TYR A 104 -31.11 11.05 -8.26
N LEU A 105 -30.94 9.73 -8.29
CA LEU A 105 -29.78 9.03 -8.83
C LEU A 105 -30.21 8.33 -10.10
N ILE A 106 -29.67 8.74 -11.24
CA ILE A 106 -30.06 8.28 -12.57
C ILE A 106 -28.87 7.54 -13.16
N ASN A 107 -29.06 6.28 -13.56
CA ASN A 107 -28.10 5.51 -14.33
C ASN A 107 -28.54 5.50 -15.78
N ILE A 108 -27.65 5.93 -16.66
CA ILE A 108 -27.76 5.75 -18.10
C ILE A 108 -26.61 4.85 -18.51
N GLY A 109 -26.89 3.58 -18.81
CA GLY A 109 -25.88 2.69 -19.37
C GLY A 109 -25.64 3.06 -20.82
N VAL A 110 -24.38 3.16 -21.21
CA VAL A 110 -23.90 3.44 -22.55
C VAL A 110 -23.40 2.13 -23.12
N ASP A 111 -24.00 1.69 -24.22
CA ASP A 111 -23.60 0.49 -24.97
C ASP A 111 -22.40 0.85 -25.85
N GLY A 112 -21.23 0.31 -25.50
CA GLY A 112 -19.95 0.62 -26.14
C GLY A 112 -19.42 -0.57 -26.93
N SER A 113 -18.70 -0.32 -28.02
CA SER A 113 -18.11 -1.38 -28.84
C SER A 113 -17.07 -2.24 -28.11
N ASN A 114 -16.37 -1.67 -27.13
CA ASN A 114 -15.33 -2.34 -26.35
C ASN A 114 -15.84 -2.69 -24.95
N HIS A 115 -16.34 -1.69 -24.22
CA HIS A 115 -16.91 -1.85 -22.89
C HIS A 115 -18.17 -1.02 -22.74
N ASP A 116 -19.17 -1.55 -22.04
CA ASP A 116 -20.28 -0.76 -21.55
C ASP A 116 -19.81 0.22 -20.47
N ALA A 117 -20.52 1.33 -20.29
CA ALA A 117 -20.28 2.23 -19.16
C ALA A 117 -21.58 2.69 -18.52
N ASP A 118 -21.52 3.04 -17.24
CA ASP A 118 -22.63 3.62 -16.48
C ASP A 118 -22.37 5.10 -16.24
N VAL A 119 -23.17 5.96 -16.88
CA VAL A 119 -23.19 7.39 -16.57
C VAL A 119 -24.19 7.61 -15.45
N VAL A 120 -23.66 7.88 -14.25
CA VAL A 120 -24.45 8.09 -13.03
C VAL A 120 -24.60 9.59 -12.79
N ILE A 121 -25.83 10.07 -12.83
CA ILE A 121 -26.20 11.48 -12.66
C ILE A 121 -26.93 11.63 -11.32
N THR A 122 -26.44 12.54 -10.48
CA THR A 122 -27.14 12.94 -9.26
C THR A 122 -27.82 14.28 -9.48
N VAL A 123 -29.14 14.35 -9.28
CA VAL A 123 -29.93 15.56 -9.43
C VAL A 123 -30.57 15.92 -8.09
N GLY A 124 -30.31 17.15 -7.65
CA GLY A 124 -30.93 17.67 -6.43
C GLY A 124 -32.43 17.89 -6.63
N VAL A 125 -33.30 17.20 -5.89
CA VAL A 125 -34.76 17.33 -6.02
C VAL A 125 -35.24 18.76 -5.75
N LYS A 126 -34.51 19.51 -4.91
CA LYS A 126 -34.84 20.89 -4.54
C LYS A 126 -34.41 21.92 -5.59
N THR A 127 -33.32 21.65 -6.32
CA THR A 127 -32.76 22.59 -7.30
C THR A 127 -33.17 22.26 -8.72
N GLY A 128 -33.48 20.99 -9.00
CA GLY A 128 -33.76 20.49 -10.35
C GLY A 128 -32.53 20.47 -11.26
N THR A 129 -31.33 20.61 -10.69
CA THR A 129 -30.07 20.68 -11.43
C THR A 129 -29.16 19.49 -11.09
N PRO A 130 -28.36 19.00 -12.05
CA PRO A 130 -27.31 18.03 -11.77
C PRO A 130 -26.31 18.60 -10.77
N SER A 131 -26.00 17.83 -9.73
CA SER A 131 -24.96 18.16 -8.75
C SER A 131 -23.69 17.35 -8.95
N ASN A 132 -23.80 16.18 -9.60
CA ASN A 132 -22.68 15.32 -9.93
C ASN A 132 -23.03 14.46 -11.15
N VAL A 133 -22.06 14.23 -12.02
CA VAL A 133 -22.15 13.29 -13.13
C VAL A 133 -20.82 12.54 -13.19
N ALA A 134 -20.87 11.21 -13.20
CA ALA A 134 -19.70 10.36 -13.24
C ALA A 134 -19.88 9.23 -14.25
N THR A 135 -18.85 8.95 -15.04
CA THR A 135 -18.84 7.83 -15.99
C THR A 135 -18.03 6.68 -15.40
N ASN A 136 -18.64 5.48 -15.37
CA ASN A 136 -18.01 4.28 -14.82
C ASN A 136 -17.96 3.19 -15.88
N VAL A 137 -16.78 2.91 -16.43
CA VAL A 137 -16.59 1.83 -17.40
C VAL A 137 -16.73 0.47 -16.72
N ARG A 138 -17.47 -0.43 -17.37
CA ARG A 138 -17.71 -1.80 -16.90
C ARG A 138 -16.67 -2.74 -17.48
N TYR A 139 -15.67 -3.04 -16.66
CA TYR A 139 -14.72 -4.10 -16.96
C TYR A 139 -15.25 -5.45 -16.50
N THR A 140 -14.86 -6.50 -17.19
CA THR A 140 -15.15 -7.87 -16.77
C THR A 140 -14.38 -8.19 -15.48
N LEU A 141 -14.87 -9.18 -14.72
CA LEU A 141 -14.14 -9.67 -13.55
C LEU A 141 -12.72 -10.15 -13.91
N GLY A 142 -12.54 -10.68 -15.13
CA GLY A 142 -11.23 -11.14 -15.60
C GLY A 142 -10.23 -9.99 -15.73
N GLU A 143 -10.63 -8.90 -16.38
CA GLU A 143 -9.79 -7.71 -16.55
C GLU A 143 -9.50 -7.03 -15.21
N LEU A 144 -10.50 -6.90 -14.34
CA LEU A 144 -10.32 -6.37 -13.00
C LEU A 144 -9.35 -7.23 -12.17
N MET A 145 -9.46 -8.56 -12.25
CA MET A 145 -8.54 -9.49 -11.59
C MET A 145 -7.13 -9.41 -12.17
N GLU A 146 -6.99 -9.23 -13.48
CA GLU A 146 -5.70 -9.07 -14.14
C GLU A 146 -5.03 -7.76 -13.72
N GLN A 147 -5.74 -6.63 -13.79
CA GLN A 147 -5.26 -5.33 -13.32
C GLN A 147 -4.88 -5.36 -11.83
N ALA A 148 -5.74 -5.95 -10.98
CA ALA A 148 -5.46 -6.12 -9.56
C ALA A 148 -4.25 -7.04 -9.31
N GLY A 149 -4.12 -8.11 -10.09
CA GLY A 149 -3.01 -9.06 -10.04
C GLY A 149 -1.69 -8.39 -10.42
N LEU A 150 -1.66 -7.62 -11.51
CA LEU A 150 -0.49 -6.85 -11.94
C LEU A 150 -0.06 -5.85 -10.86
N ASN A 151 -1.00 -5.11 -10.27
CA ASN A 151 -0.69 -4.20 -9.16
C ASN A 151 -0.20 -4.94 -7.90
N THR A 152 -0.71 -6.13 -7.62
CA THR A 152 -0.24 -6.96 -6.51
C THR A 152 1.18 -7.46 -6.74
N ILE A 153 1.51 -7.90 -7.94
CA ILE A 153 2.88 -8.33 -8.30
C ILE A 153 3.83 -7.12 -8.24
N LEU A 154 3.42 -5.98 -8.78
CA LEU A 154 4.26 -4.78 -8.83
C LEU A 154 4.48 -4.17 -7.44
N GLY A 155 3.47 -4.13 -6.58
CA GLY A 155 3.57 -3.60 -5.21
C GLY A 155 4.10 -4.62 -4.22
N MET A 156 3.35 -5.72 -3.99
CA MET A 156 3.67 -6.72 -2.98
C MET A 156 4.72 -7.73 -3.47
N GLY A 157 4.70 -8.11 -4.75
CA GLY A 157 5.66 -9.06 -5.30
C GLY A 157 7.10 -8.52 -5.30
N THR A 158 7.31 -7.29 -5.74
CA THR A 158 8.65 -6.67 -5.79
C THR A 158 9.26 -6.51 -4.39
N THR A 159 8.46 -6.09 -3.41
CA THR A 159 8.91 -5.97 -2.02
C THR A 159 9.32 -7.33 -1.44
N PHE A 160 8.55 -8.40 -1.71
CA PHE A 160 8.94 -9.76 -1.34
C PHE A 160 10.26 -10.20 -1.99
N VAL A 161 10.47 -9.93 -3.27
CA VAL A 161 11.72 -10.29 -3.99
C VAL A 161 12.93 -9.58 -3.37
N ILE A 162 12.81 -8.29 -3.04
CA ILE A 162 13.88 -7.51 -2.42
C ILE A 162 14.24 -8.10 -1.04
N LEU A 163 13.23 -8.43 -0.22
CA LEU A 163 13.47 -9.03 1.09
C LEU A 163 14.16 -10.41 1.00
N ILE A 164 13.80 -11.22 0.01
CA ILE A 164 14.46 -12.51 -0.25
C ILE A 164 15.92 -12.29 -0.64
N LEU A 165 16.22 -11.33 -1.54
CA LEU A 165 17.59 -11.01 -1.93
C LEU A 165 18.43 -10.50 -0.76
N LEU A 166 17.90 -9.59 0.05
CA LEU A 166 18.58 -9.09 1.25
C LEU A 166 18.87 -10.22 2.25
N SER A 167 17.90 -11.12 2.46
CA SER A 167 18.07 -12.31 3.30
C SER A 167 19.21 -13.21 2.80
N LEU A 168 19.29 -13.45 1.48
CA LEU A 168 20.37 -14.23 0.87
C LEU A 168 21.74 -13.55 1.01
N ILE A 169 21.82 -12.23 0.80
CA ILE A 169 23.07 -11.46 0.94
C ILE A 169 23.59 -11.52 2.38
N ILE A 170 22.72 -11.28 3.37
CA ILE A 170 23.09 -11.35 4.79
C ILE A 170 23.54 -12.78 5.16
N SER A 171 22.85 -13.80 4.64
CA SER A 171 23.23 -15.20 4.84
C SER A 171 24.59 -15.53 4.23
N ALA A 172 24.90 -15.01 3.04
CA ALA A 172 26.20 -15.18 2.39
C ALA A 172 27.33 -14.55 3.21
N PHE A 173 27.15 -13.35 3.76
CA PHE A 173 28.12 -12.75 4.67
C PHE A 173 28.31 -13.57 5.96
N ALA A 174 27.24 -14.13 6.52
CA ALA A 174 27.33 -15.00 7.69
C ALA A 174 28.12 -16.30 7.41
N LEU A 175 28.01 -16.86 6.20
CA LEU A 175 28.79 -18.02 5.76
C LEU A 175 30.28 -17.71 5.62
N ILE A 176 30.62 -16.54 5.08
CA ILE A 176 32.02 -16.08 4.95
C ILE A 176 32.64 -15.86 6.34
N GLY A 177 31.91 -15.23 7.27
CA GLY A 177 32.36 -15.03 8.66
C GLY A 177 32.59 -16.35 9.40
N LYS A 178 31.70 -17.34 9.23
CA LYS A 178 31.88 -18.69 9.81
C LYS A 178 33.08 -19.45 9.23
N SER A 179 33.36 -19.30 7.94
CA SER A 179 34.54 -19.92 7.30
C SER A 179 35.86 -19.31 7.77
N GLN A 180 35.92 -18.01 8.05
CA GLN A 180 37.12 -17.39 8.67
C GLN A 180 37.29 -17.81 10.14
N ALA A 181 36.20 -17.86 10.91
CA ALA A 181 36.25 -18.30 12.31
C ALA A 181 36.69 -19.77 12.45
N ASN A 182 36.23 -20.65 11.55
CA ASN A 182 36.65 -22.06 11.54
C ASN A 182 38.11 -22.26 11.08
N LYS A 183 38.63 -21.43 10.16
CA LYS A 183 40.07 -21.46 9.81
C LYS A 183 40.95 -21.01 10.97
N LYS A 184 40.56 -19.98 11.73
CA LYS A 184 41.28 -19.57 12.95
C LYS A 184 41.23 -20.64 14.05
N LYS A 185 40.09 -21.32 14.25
CA LYS A 185 39.98 -22.45 15.19
C LYS A 185 40.82 -23.67 14.77
N LYS A 186 40.89 -23.99 13.47
CA LYS A 186 41.78 -25.06 12.97
C LYS A 186 43.27 -24.71 13.10
N ALA A 187 43.65 -23.45 12.90
CA ALA A 187 45.03 -23.00 13.11
C ALA A 187 45.44 -23.03 14.60
N ALA A 188 44.54 -22.64 15.50
CA ALA A 188 44.77 -22.73 16.96
C ALA A 188 44.83 -24.18 17.47
N ALA A 189 44.07 -25.11 16.85
CA ALA A 189 44.10 -26.52 17.22
C ALA A 189 45.38 -27.26 16.77
N ILE A 190 46.06 -26.77 15.71
CA ILE A 190 47.33 -27.34 15.24
C ILE A 190 48.51 -26.81 16.08
N GLN A 191 48.46 -25.56 16.57
CA GLN A 191 49.47 -25.01 17.48
C GLN A 191 49.44 -25.61 18.90
N ALA A 192 48.34 -26.26 19.30
CA ALA A 192 48.24 -26.92 20.61
C ALA A 192 48.84 -28.34 20.66
N ALA A 193 49.35 -28.87 19.54
CA ALA A 193 49.88 -30.24 19.45
C ALA A 193 51.41 -30.35 19.54
N GLU A 194 52.16 -29.25 19.56
CA GLU A 194 53.62 -29.23 19.71
C GLU A 194 54.06 -28.24 20.79
N ALA A 195 54.12 -28.68 22.06
CA ALA A 195 55.22 -28.37 23.00
C ALA A 195 55.02 -29.06 24.37
N PRO A 196 56.08 -29.55 25.04
CA PRO A 196 56.01 -30.37 26.26
C PRO A 196 55.85 -29.57 27.56
N ALA A 197 55.39 -30.27 28.60
CA ALA A 197 55.08 -29.76 29.93
C ALA A 197 56.28 -29.25 30.77
N ALA A 198 56.08 -28.14 31.50
CA ALA A 198 56.68 -27.88 32.82
C ALA A 198 56.00 -26.68 33.56
N ALA A 199 55.53 -26.96 34.80
CA ALA A 199 55.54 -26.17 36.06
C ALA A 199 55.14 -24.66 36.14
N PRO A 200 54.68 -24.18 37.32
CA PRO A 200 53.65 -23.14 37.44
C PRO A 200 54.16 -21.72 37.82
N ALA A 201 53.20 -20.79 37.77
CA ALA A 201 53.16 -19.43 38.34
C ALA A 201 53.53 -18.26 37.42
N ALA A 202 52.52 -17.46 37.07
CA ALA A 202 52.50 -16.00 37.23
C ALA A 202 51.06 -15.50 36.96
N GLU A 203 50.54 -14.67 37.87
CA GLU A 203 49.31 -13.90 37.66
C GLU A 203 49.40 -13.13 36.35
N VAL A 204 48.44 -13.40 35.45
CA VAL A 204 48.22 -12.58 34.25
C VAL A 204 47.23 -11.50 34.64
N ALA A 205 47.70 -10.27 34.55
CA ALA A 205 46.92 -9.05 34.71
C ALA A 205 45.58 -9.16 33.96
N GLU A 206 44.50 -8.76 34.65
CA GLU A 206 43.18 -8.58 34.02
C GLU A 206 43.35 -7.72 32.76
N GLU A 207 42.83 -8.25 31.66
CA GLU A 207 42.65 -7.57 30.38
C GLU A 207 41.92 -6.25 30.66
N VAL A 208 42.66 -5.14 30.60
CA VAL A 208 42.07 -3.80 30.62
C VAL A 208 41.25 -3.74 29.34
N THR A 209 39.92 -3.88 29.47
CA THR A 209 39.01 -3.55 28.40
C THR A 209 39.25 -2.09 28.07
N ASP A 210 39.78 -1.84 26.87
CA ASP A 210 40.03 -0.50 26.32
C ASP A 210 38.69 0.18 26.02
N ASP A 211 37.92 0.49 27.06
CA ASP A 211 36.64 1.21 26.99
C ASP A 211 36.87 2.73 26.79
N ASN A 212 37.99 3.12 26.17
CA ASN A 212 38.37 4.51 25.94
C ASN A 212 37.32 5.25 25.09
N GLU A 213 36.66 4.54 24.15
CA GLU A 213 35.53 5.08 23.38
C GLU A 213 34.32 5.39 24.28
N LEU A 214 33.97 4.49 25.20
CA LEU A 214 32.86 4.70 26.14
C LEU A 214 33.19 5.82 27.14
N ILE A 215 34.43 5.86 27.64
CA ILE A 215 34.92 6.92 28.52
C ILE A 215 34.84 8.28 27.81
N ALA A 216 35.24 8.37 26.53
CA ALA A 216 35.20 9.61 25.75
C ALA A 216 33.77 10.12 25.54
N VAL A 217 32.82 9.25 25.18
CA VAL A 217 31.41 9.64 24.98
C VAL A 217 30.77 10.10 26.30
N ILE A 218 31.03 9.40 27.41
CA ILE A 218 30.50 9.77 28.73
C ILE A 218 31.11 11.12 29.19
N ALA A 219 32.41 11.32 29.02
CA ALA A 219 33.08 12.57 29.39
C ALA A 219 32.56 13.76 28.56
N ALA A 220 32.38 13.57 27.25
CA ALA A 220 31.84 14.62 26.37
C ALA A 220 30.39 14.98 26.73
N ALA A 221 29.55 13.99 27.05
CA ALA A 221 28.16 14.22 27.45
C ALA A 221 28.06 15.01 28.76
N VAL A 222 28.91 14.70 29.75
CA VAL A 222 28.96 15.44 31.03
C VAL A 222 29.47 16.87 30.81
N ALA A 223 30.55 17.05 30.06
CA ALA A 223 31.08 18.38 29.75
C ALA A 223 30.02 19.25 29.04
N ALA A 224 29.30 18.70 28.07
CA ALA A 224 28.21 19.40 27.39
C ALA A 224 27.05 19.76 28.34
N SER A 225 26.69 18.86 29.26
CA SER A 225 25.63 19.11 30.25
C SER A 225 25.98 20.20 31.27
N GLU A 226 27.27 20.36 31.58
CA GLU A 226 27.77 21.37 32.51
C GLU A 226 28.24 22.65 31.81
N GLY A 227 28.05 22.75 30.49
CA GLY A 227 28.42 23.91 29.68
C GLY A 227 29.94 24.12 29.56
N GLN A 228 30.74 23.08 29.78
CA GLN A 228 32.19 23.10 29.65
C GLN A 228 32.61 22.54 28.28
N THR A 229 33.58 23.18 27.64
CA THR A 229 34.14 22.71 26.36
C THR A 229 35.29 21.70 26.53
N THR A 230 35.66 21.40 27.78
CA THR A 230 36.82 20.56 28.13
C THR A 230 36.40 19.44 29.08
N THR A 231 37.02 18.27 28.94
CA THR A 231 36.72 17.07 29.75
C THR A 231 37.62 16.92 30.99
N ASP A 232 38.53 17.86 31.24
CA ASP A 232 39.57 17.75 32.28
C ASP A 232 39.05 17.84 33.73
N GLY A 233 37.80 18.26 33.93
CA GLY A 233 37.20 18.42 35.26
C GLY A 233 36.75 17.11 35.92
N PHE A 234 36.66 16.00 35.18
CA PHE A 234 36.04 14.76 35.67
C PHE A 234 36.73 13.51 35.13
N VAL A 235 36.63 12.40 35.87
CA VAL A 235 37.28 11.12 35.53
C VAL A 235 36.26 10.00 35.53
N VAL A 236 36.12 9.30 34.40
CA VAL A 236 35.24 8.13 34.26
C VAL A 236 36.05 6.86 34.53
N ARG A 237 35.60 6.04 35.48
CA ARG A 237 36.21 4.73 35.80
C ARG A 237 35.13 3.72 36.14
N SER A 238 35.37 2.45 35.87
CA SER A 238 34.49 1.37 36.31
C SER A 238 34.60 1.17 37.83
N ILE A 239 33.46 1.07 38.51
CA ILE A 239 33.38 0.78 39.94
C ILE A 239 32.62 -0.54 40.14
N ARG A 240 33.27 -1.53 40.76
CA ARG A 240 32.61 -2.79 41.17
C ARG A 240 31.97 -2.60 42.55
N LYS A 241 30.67 -2.86 42.67
CA LYS A 241 29.92 -2.78 43.94
C LYS A 241 30.36 -3.92 44.88
N ALA A 242 30.94 -3.58 46.03
CA ALA A 242 31.25 -4.57 47.06
C ALA A 242 29.96 -5.09 47.69
N ARG A 243 29.69 -6.41 47.58
CA ARG A 243 28.59 -7.06 48.30
C ARG A 243 29.08 -7.45 49.69
N SER A 244 29.09 -6.51 50.61
CA SER A 244 29.21 -6.83 52.04
C SER A 244 27.91 -7.55 52.45
N ARG A 245 28.05 -8.82 52.87
CA ARG A 245 26.99 -9.56 53.55
C ARG A 245 27.12 -9.22 55.04
N PHE A 246 26.22 -8.38 55.54
CA PHE A 246 25.91 -8.33 56.96
C PHE A 246 24.70 -9.21 57.22
#